data_AF-A0A849QKF8-F1
#
_entry.id   AF-A0A849QKF8-F1
#
_cell.length_a   1.000
_cell.length_b   1.000
_cell.length_c   1.000
_cell.angle_alpha   90.00
_cell.angle_beta   90.00
_cell.angle_gamma   90.00
#
_symmetry.space_group_name_H-M   'P 1'
#
loop_
_entity.id
_entity.type
_entity.pdbx_description
1 polymer ?
#
loop_
_entity_poly.entity_id
_entity_poly.type
_entity_poly.pdbx_seq_one_letter_code
_entity_poly.pdbx_strand_id
1 'polypeptide(L)'
;MTSSICLIEMVSYIFIDESGDLGSQSKYLILSALVVKSPDKLDRIIKNMRRYKFKKQLRKASEIKANSSSPKLVKYALKKLYLFSSCTILA
;
A
#
# COMPACT_ATOMS: atom_id res chain seq x y z
N MET A 1 13.84 -39.05 16.52
CA MET A 1 12.87 -38.28 15.70
C MET A 1 12.94 -36.83 16.15
N THR A 2 13.89 -36.06 15.64
CA THR A 2 14.01 -34.64 15.96
C THR A 2 13.06 -33.88 15.04
N SER A 3 11.89 -33.54 15.57
CA SER A 3 10.95 -32.64 14.93
C SER A 3 11.63 -31.28 14.82
N SER A 4 12.27 -31.02 13.67
CA SER A 4 12.73 -29.69 13.31
C SER A 4 11.51 -28.79 13.19
N ILE A 5 11.16 -28.12 14.29
CA ILE A 5 10.21 -27.01 14.27
C ILE A 5 10.89 -25.94 13.43
N CYS A 6 10.51 -25.92 12.15
CA CYS A 6 10.83 -24.85 11.24
C CYS A 6 10.10 -23.62 11.77
N LEU A 7 10.79 -22.84 12.61
CA LEU A 7 10.39 -21.48 12.95
C LEU A 7 10.47 -20.68 11.66
N ILE A 8 9.39 -20.74 10.87
CA ILE A 8 9.15 -19.77 9.81
C ILE A 8 8.92 -18.47 10.56
N GLU A 9 9.96 -17.68 10.74
CA GLU A 9 9.79 -16.30 11.19
C GLU A 9 8.77 -15.65 10.27
N MET A 10 7.65 -15.19 10.84
CA MET A 10 6.67 -14.41 10.10
C MET A 10 7.27 -13.03 9.82
N VAL A 11 8.13 -12.96 8.80
CA VAL A 11 8.69 -11.69 8.33
C VAL A 11 7.53 -10.79 7.90
N SER A 12 7.37 -9.69 8.63
CA SER A 12 6.38 -8.66 8.32
C SER A 12 7.08 -7.47 7.70
N TYR A 13 6.51 -6.95 6.63
CA TYR A 13 7.03 -5.81 5.89
C TYR A 13 6.23 -4.58 6.29
N ILE A 14 6.90 -3.48 6.59
CA ILE A 14 6.27 -2.21 6.96
C ILE A 14 6.60 -1.22 5.84
N PHE A 15 5.56 -0.70 5.21
CA PHE A 15 5.66 0.38 4.24
C PHE A 15 5.29 1.68 4.96
N ILE A 16 6.21 2.63 5.01
CA ILE A 16 5.99 3.93 5.63
C ILE A 16 5.80 4.95 4.51
N ASP A 17 4.75 5.75 4.62
CA ASP A 17 4.47 6.84 3.69
C ASP A 17 4.26 8.14 4.47
N GLU A 18 4.67 9.24 3.86
CA GLU A 18 4.53 10.57 4.43
C GLU A 18 3.47 11.33 3.67
N SER A 19 2.52 11.89 4.42
CA SER A 19 1.42 12.64 3.85
C SER A 19 1.60 14.13 4.16
N GLY A 20 1.90 14.91 3.13
CA GLY A 20 1.90 16.36 3.21
C GLY A 20 3.28 16.94 2.96
N ASP A 21 3.74 17.73 3.92
CA ASP A 21 5.04 18.39 3.88
C ASP A 21 5.76 18.09 5.19
N LEU A 22 7.08 17.93 5.10
CA LEU A 22 7.99 17.50 6.17
C LEU A 22 8.23 18.57 7.25
N GLY A 23 7.22 19.39 7.55
CA GLY A 23 7.27 20.46 8.55
C GLY A 23 7.76 21.81 8.04
N SER A 24 7.90 21.99 6.72
CA SER A 24 8.27 23.28 6.11
C SER A 24 7.17 24.33 6.25
N GLN A 25 5.91 23.90 6.14
CA GLN A 25 4.70 24.73 6.24
C GLN A 25 3.67 24.16 7.22
N SER A 26 3.80 22.88 7.57
CA SER A 26 2.85 22.15 8.41
C SER A 26 3.32 22.08 9.87
N LYS A 27 2.42 22.32 10.82
CA LYS A 27 2.73 22.15 12.27
C LYS A 27 2.91 20.69 12.70
N TYR A 28 2.39 19.75 11.92
CA TYR A 28 2.38 18.34 12.22
C TYR A 28 2.92 17.53 11.04
N LEU A 29 3.70 16.50 11.35
CA LEU A 29 4.15 15.48 10.42
C LEU A 29 3.19 14.30 10.50
N ILE A 30 2.59 13.92 9.37
CA ILE A 30 1.69 12.76 9.29
C ILE A 30 2.43 11.61 8.62
N LEU A 31 2.71 10.56 9.40
CA LEU A 31 3.27 9.31 8.92
C LEU A 31 2.19 8.24 8.93
N SER A 32 2.09 7.52 7.81
CA SER A 32 1.22 6.36 7.65
C SER A 32 2.06 5.10 7.54
N ALA A 33 1.65 4.01 8.20
CA ALA A 33 2.34 2.73 8.11
C ALA A 33 1.38 1.63 7.67
N LEU A 34 1.79 0.86 6.65
CA LEU A 34 1.08 -0.32 6.16
C LEU A 34 1.90 -1.56 6.47
N VAL A 35 1.38 -2.41 7.36
CA VAL A 35 2.02 -3.67 7.74
C VAL A 35 1.47 -4.81 6.88
N VAL A 36 2.37 -5.58 6.28
CA VAL A 36 2.04 -6.59 5.28
C VAL A 36 2.83 -7.86 5.50
N LYS A 37 2.15 -9.01 5.54
CA LYS A 37 2.80 -10.33 5.64
C LYS A 37 3.31 -10.88 4.31
N SER A 38 2.79 -10.40 3.18
CA SER A 38 3.13 -10.89 1.83
C SER A 38 3.28 -9.72 0.86
N PRO A 39 4.45 -9.07 0.80
CA PRO A 39 4.65 -7.83 0.04
C PRO A 39 4.42 -8.05 -1.46
N ASP A 40 4.75 -9.22 -1.99
CA ASP A 40 4.53 -9.62 -3.39
C ASP A 40 3.07 -9.53 -3.84
N LYS A 41 2.10 -9.77 -2.94
CA LYS A 41 0.68 -9.58 -3.25
C LYS A 41 0.32 -8.10 -3.41
N LEU A 42 0.82 -7.23 -2.53
CA LEU A 42 0.66 -5.78 -2.65
C LEU A 42 1.27 -5.28 -3.97
N ASP A 43 2.48 -5.75 -4.25
CA ASP A 43 3.25 -5.38 -5.44
C ASP A 43 2.54 -5.80 -6.73
N ARG A 44 1.93 -6.99 -6.73
CA ARG A 44 1.09 -7.48 -7.83
C ARG A 44 -0.15 -6.63 -8.05
N ILE A 45 -0.80 -6.14 -6.99
CA ILE A 45 -1.95 -5.23 -7.11
C ILE A 45 -1.53 -3.94 -7.80
N ILE A 46 -0.43 -3.32 -7.36
CA ILE A 46 0.09 -2.07 -7.92
C ILE A 46 0.48 -2.24 -9.40
N LYS A 47 1.24 -3.31 -9.72
CA LYS A 47 1.62 -3.66 -11.09
C LYS A 47 0.40 -3.88 -11.98
N ASN A 48 -0.64 -4.56 -11.49
CA ASN A 48 -1.86 -4.79 -12.25
C ASN A 48 -2.63 -3.50 -12.53
N MET A 49 -2.67 -2.56 -11.58
CA MET A 49 -3.27 -1.25 -11.79
C MET A 49 -2.54 -0.46 -12.87
N ARG A 50 -1.19 -0.39 -12.79
CA ARG A 50 -0.35 0.38 -13.73
C ARG A 50 -0.32 -0.24 -15.14
N ARG A 51 -0.22 -1.57 -15.25
CA ARG A 51 -0.02 -2.25 -16.54
C ARG A 51 -1.31 -2.54 -17.30
N TYR A 52 -2.41 -2.82 -16.59
CA TYR A 52 -3.66 -3.25 -17.21
C TYR A 52 -4.80 -2.27 -16.98
N LYS A 53 -5.35 -2.22 -15.75
CA LYS A 53 -6.68 -1.63 -15.52
C LYS A 53 -6.72 -0.10 -15.67
N PHE A 54 -5.68 0.59 -15.22
CA PHE A 54 -5.60 2.05 -15.26
C PHE A 54 -4.40 2.54 -16.06
N LYS A 55 -3.94 1.74 -17.04
CA LYS A 55 -2.74 2.03 -17.85
C LYS A 55 -2.74 3.45 -18.40
N LYS A 56 -3.85 3.93 -18.98
CA LYS A 56 -3.92 5.28 -19.56
C LYS A 56 -3.75 6.39 -18.50
N GLN A 57 -4.33 6.20 -17.31
CA GLN A 57 -4.29 7.19 -16.22
C GLN A 57 -2.93 7.19 -15.49
N LEU A 58 -2.31 6.01 -15.38
CA LEU A 58 -1.08 5.83 -14.59
C LEU A 58 0.21 5.80 -15.43
N ARG A 59 0.12 5.86 -16.76
CA ARG A 59 1.29 5.73 -17.66
C ARG A 59 2.37 6.79 -17.42
N LYS A 60 1.98 8.02 -17.09
CA LYS A 60 2.89 9.14 -16.86
C LYS A 60 3.08 9.48 -15.38
N ALA A 61 2.33 8.83 -14.50
CA ALA A 61 2.38 9.11 -13.08
C ALA A 61 3.54 8.34 -12.44
N SER A 62 4.49 9.05 -11.85
CA SER A 62 5.54 8.45 -11.01
C SER A 62 4.92 7.78 -9.78
N GLU A 63 3.91 8.45 -9.20
CA GLU A 63 3.22 8.10 -7.97
C GLU A 63 1.69 8.10 -8.17
N ILE A 64 0.97 7.27 -7.41
CA ILE A 64 -0.50 7.24 -7.43
C ILE A 64 -1.02 8.09 -6.28
N LYS A 65 -1.24 9.38 -6.53
CA LYS A 65 -1.82 10.27 -5.51
C LYS A 65 -3.34 10.23 -5.54
N ALA A 66 -3.98 10.05 -4.39
CA ALA A 66 -5.43 9.93 -4.29
C ALA A 66 -6.15 11.20 -4.77
N ASN A 67 -5.60 12.38 -4.45
CA ASN A 67 -6.16 13.69 -4.82
C ASN A 67 -6.12 13.97 -6.34
N SER A 68 -5.12 13.44 -7.05
CA SER A 68 -4.96 13.62 -8.50
C SER A 68 -5.48 12.44 -9.32
N SER A 69 -6.11 11.46 -8.67
CA SER A 69 -6.59 10.22 -9.29
C SER A 69 -8.10 10.24 -9.49
N SER A 70 -8.59 9.48 -10.47
CA SER A 70 -10.03 9.34 -10.67
C SER A 70 -10.69 8.62 -9.47
N PRO A 71 -11.94 8.99 -9.08
CA PRO A 71 -12.64 8.33 -7.97
C PRO A 71 -12.75 6.80 -8.15
N LYS A 72 -12.88 6.35 -9.41
CA LYS A 72 -12.91 4.92 -9.77
C LYS A 72 -11.59 4.21 -9.48
N LEU A 73 -10.46 4.88 -9.69
CA LEU A 73 -9.13 4.35 -9.39
C LEU A 73 -8.95 4.21 -7.88
N VAL A 74 -9.23 5.28 -7.13
CA VAL A 74 -9.13 5.29 -5.67
C VAL A 74 -9.99 4.20 -5.04
N LYS A 75 -11.27 4.11 -5.44
CA LYS A 75 -12.19 3.08 -4.94
C LYS A 75 -11.71 1.66 -5.27
N TYR A 76 -11.10 1.45 -6.44
CA TYR A 76 -10.55 0.14 -6.79
C TYR A 76 -9.31 -0.21 -5.96
N ALA A 77 -8.40 0.74 -5.77
CA ALA A 77 -7.19 0.55 -4.97
C ALA A 77 -7.53 0.21 -3.52
N LEU A 78 -8.42 1.00 -2.89
CA LEU A 78 -8.90 0.75 -1.53
C LEU A 78 -9.60 -0.60 -1.39
N LYS A 79 -10.46 -0.97 -2.35
CA LYS A 79 -11.12 -2.29 -2.32
C LYS A 79 -10.11 -3.44 -2.39
N LYS A 80 -9.03 -3.28 -3.17
CA LYS A 80 -7.97 -4.30 -3.27
C LYS A 80 -7.09 -4.36 -2.03
N LEU A 81 -6.78 -3.22 -1.44
CA LEU A 81 -6.07 -3.13 -0.16
C LEU A 81 -6.91 -3.74 0.97
N TYR A 82 -8.18 -3.39 1.12
CA TYR A 82 -9.05 -3.97 2.15
C TYR A 82 -9.19 -5.49 2.04
N LEU A 83 -9.30 -6.02 0.82
CA LEU A 83 -9.39 -7.47 0.62
C LEU A 83 -8.07 -8.21 0.92
N PHE A 84 -6.96 -7.48 0.90
CA PHE A 84 -5.63 -7.99 1.11
C PHE A 84 -5.17 -7.85 2.56
N SER A 85 -5.54 -6.74 3.19
CA SER A 85 -5.17 -6.35 4.53
C SER A 85 -6.29 -6.74 5.48
N SER A 86 -6.05 -7.66 6.40
CA SER A 86 -6.84 -7.78 7.63
C SER A 86 -6.52 -6.59 8.56
N CYS A 87 -6.68 -5.37 8.05
CA CYS A 87 -6.37 -4.14 8.77
C CYS A 87 -7.67 -3.52 9.26
N THR A 88 -7.88 -3.56 10.57
CA THR A 88 -8.81 -2.69 11.26
C THR A 88 -8.25 -1.28 11.19
N ILE A 89 -8.93 -0.36 10.51
CA ILE A 89 -8.60 1.06 10.57
C ILE A 89 -9.12 1.55 11.93
N LEU A 90 -8.22 1.78 12.88
CA LEU A 90 -8.52 2.57 14.08
C LEU A 90 -8.42 4.03 13.67
N ALA A 91 -9.58 4.68 13.57
CA ALA A 91 -9.72 6.12 13.39
C ALA A 91 -9.76 6.81 14.76
#